data_AF-A0A258Q1E2-F1
#
_entry.id   AF-A0A258Q1E2-F1
#
_cell.length_a   1.000
_cell.length_b   1.000
_cell.length_c   1.000
_cell.angle_alpha   90.00
_cell.angle_beta   90.00
_cell.angle_gamma   90.00
#
_symmetry.space_group_name_H-M   'P 1'
#
loop_
_entity.id
_entity.type
_entity.pdbx_description
1 polymer ?
#
loop_
_entity_poly.entity_id
_entity_poly.type
_entity_poly.pdbx_seq_one_letter_code
_entity_poly.pdbx_strand_id
1 'polypeptide(L)'
;RRREQMRDADAIVHDCVQAIVADFHSKNLPTNQEALLLINGFGATPLMELYLLYHSAAKLLATHGICITRSLVGNYTTALDMAGASITVCLLDEEIQQHWDSPVHTPGLRWGC
;
A
#
# COMPACT_ATOMS: atom_id res chain seq x y z
N ARG A 1 3.70 19.67 -1.92
CA ARG A 1 2.23 19.65 -1.72
C ARG A 1 1.58 20.14 -3.02
N ARG A 2 0.86 19.26 -3.73
CA ARG A 2 0.20 19.55 -5.03
C ARG A 2 -1.32 19.55 -4.81
N ARG A 3 -2.04 20.44 -5.51
CA ARG A 3 -3.51 20.45 -5.57
C ARG A 3 -3.90 20.35 -7.03
N GLU A 4 -4.88 19.50 -7.34
CA GLU A 4 -5.32 19.26 -8.71
C GLU A 4 -6.81 18.87 -8.76
N GLN A 5 -7.38 18.86 -9.96
CA GLN A 5 -8.71 18.31 -10.18
C GLN A 5 -8.70 16.78 -10.03
N MET A 6 -9.82 16.22 -9.58
CA MET A 6 -9.98 14.78 -9.44
C MET A 6 -9.83 14.10 -10.81
N ARG A 7 -9.07 13.02 -10.83
CA ARG A 7 -8.79 12.17 -12.00
C ARG A 7 -9.26 10.75 -11.71
N ASP A 8 -9.22 9.90 -12.72
CA ASP A 8 -9.47 8.48 -12.56
C ASP A 8 -8.55 7.88 -11.50
N ALA A 9 -9.06 6.91 -10.74
CA ALA A 9 -8.32 6.26 -9.67
C ALA A 9 -7.01 5.64 -10.17
N ASP A 10 -7.00 5.03 -11.35
CA ASP A 10 -5.79 4.47 -11.98
C ASP A 10 -4.71 5.54 -12.22
N ALA A 11 -5.12 6.74 -12.61
CA ALA A 11 -4.21 7.85 -12.87
C ALA A 11 -3.62 8.40 -11.56
N ILE A 12 -4.40 8.43 -10.48
CA ILE A 12 -3.94 8.83 -9.15
C ILE A 12 -2.96 7.78 -8.60
N VAL A 13 -3.33 6.51 -8.68
CA VAL A 13 -2.49 5.40 -8.22
C VAL A 13 -1.18 5.32 -9.01
N HIS A 14 -1.22 5.55 -10.32
CA HIS A 14 -0.03 5.63 -11.16
C HIS A 14 0.97 6.67 -10.63
N ASP A 15 0.52 7.90 -10.38
CA ASP A 15 1.38 8.97 -9.86
C ASP A 15 1.98 8.59 -8.48
N CYS A 16 1.20 7.96 -7.60
CA CYS A 16 1.66 7.48 -6.30
C CYS A 16 2.70 6.36 -6.43
N VAL A 17 2.43 5.32 -7.23
CA VAL A 17 3.33 4.18 -7.42
C VAL A 17 4.62 4.63 -8.11
N GLN A 18 4.54 5.51 -9.10
CA GLN A 18 5.72 6.05 -9.78
C GLN A 18 6.62 6.82 -8.81
N ALA A 19 6.05 7.60 -7.89
CA ALA A 19 6.82 8.30 -6.86
C ALA A 19 7.53 7.32 -5.92
N ILE A 20 6.86 6.23 -5.51
CA ILE A 20 7.43 5.18 -4.65
C ILE A 20 8.57 4.45 -5.37
N VAL A 21 8.36 4.03 -6.62
CA VAL A 21 9.38 3.33 -7.42
C VAL A 21 10.58 4.23 -7.69
N ALA A 22 10.35 5.51 -7.97
CA ALA A 22 11.43 6.48 -8.14
C ALA A 22 12.27 6.64 -6.87
N ASP A 23 11.64 6.65 -5.69
CA ASP A 23 12.35 6.66 -4.41
C ASP A 23 13.18 5.39 -4.20
N PHE A 24 12.63 4.20 -4.52
CA PHE A 24 13.37 2.94 -4.45
C PHE A 24 14.58 2.92 -5.38
N HIS A 25 14.43 3.35 -6.63
CA HIS A 25 15.53 3.48 -7.57
C HIS A 25 16.60 4.47 -7.07
N SER A 26 16.19 5.61 -6.52
CA SER A 26 17.13 6.61 -6.00
C SER A 26 17.99 6.09 -4.84
N LYS A 27 17.46 5.11 -4.11
CA LYS A 27 18.12 4.41 -2.99
C LYS A 27 18.84 3.13 -3.41
N ASN A 28 18.88 2.80 -4.71
CA ASN A 28 19.43 1.56 -5.24
C ASN A 28 18.85 0.28 -4.59
N LEU A 29 17.56 0.31 -4.26
CA LEU A 29 16.88 -0.86 -3.69
C LEU A 29 16.55 -1.88 -4.79
N PRO A 30 16.66 -3.20 -4.51
CA PRO A 30 16.32 -4.21 -5.50
C PRO A 30 14.80 -4.26 -5.69
N THR A 31 14.36 -4.14 -6.94
CA THR A 31 12.95 -4.11 -7.34
C THR A 31 12.38 -5.49 -7.65
N ASN A 32 13.20 -6.54 -7.75
CA ASN A 32 12.76 -7.93 -7.88
C ASN A 32 12.61 -8.60 -6.51
N GLN A 33 11.84 -7.98 -5.63
CA GLN A 33 11.65 -8.41 -4.25
C GLN A 33 10.18 -8.51 -3.87
N GLU A 34 9.94 -9.28 -2.81
CA GLU A 34 8.65 -9.33 -2.16
C GLU A 34 8.35 -8.02 -1.41
N ALA A 35 7.07 -7.69 -1.30
CA ALA A 35 6.62 -6.49 -0.62
C ALA A 35 5.30 -6.68 0.13
N LEU A 36 5.15 -5.91 1.20
CA LEU A 36 3.89 -5.63 1.87
C LEU A 36 3.27 -4.38 1.24
N LEU A 37 2.02 -4.50 0.78
CA LEU A 37 1.22 -3.38 0.29
C LEU A 37 0.11 -3.03 1.29
N LEU A 38 0.17 -1.84 1.86
CA LEU A 38 -0.89 -1.28 2.71
C LEU A 38 -1.64 -0.18 1.95
N ILE A 39 -2.92 -0.42 1.70
CA ILE A 39 -3.88 0.60 1.25
C ILE A 39 -4.68 1.04 2.46
N ASN A 40 -4.40 2.26 2.93
CA ASN A 40 -5.01 2.82 4.12
C ASN A 40 -6.03 3.92 3.75
N GLY A 41 -7.28 3.76 4.19
CA GLY A 41 -8.29 4.81 4.10
C GLY A 41 -8.16 5.81 5.26
N PHE A 42 -8.47 7.07 4.98
CA PHE A 42 -8.40 8.13 5.99
C PHE A 42 -9.69 8.33 6.80
N GLY A 43 -10.71 7.51 6.58
CA GLY A 43 -11.96 7.55 7.33
C GLY A 43 -13.17 7.36 6.43
N ALA A 44 -13.45 8.35 5.59
CA ALA A 44 -14.69 8.40 4.80
C ALA A 44 -14.64 7.66 3.45
N THR A 45 -13.49 7.10 3.06
CA THR A 45 -13.34 6.34 1.80
C THR A 45 -13.97 4.95 1.94
N PRO A 46 -14.93 4.56 1.08
CA PRO A 46 -15.53 3.24 1.10
C PRO A 46 -14.50 2.12 0.91
N LEU A 47 -14.68 1.00 1.62
CA LEU A 47 -13.79 -0.15 1.52
C LEU A 47 -13.66 -0.69 0.08
N MET A 48 -14.75 -0.65 -0.71
CA MET A 48 -14.74 -1.04 -2.12
C MET A 48 -13.78 -0.18 -2.95
N GLU A 49 -13.72 1.13 -2.70
CA GLU A 49 -12.79 2.03 -3.37
C GLU A 49 -11.35 1.73 -2.97
N LEU A 50 -11.08 1.40 -1.70
CA LEU A 50 -9.75 0.97 -1.26
C LEU A 50 -9.28 -0.31 -1.98
N TYR A 51 -10.19 -1.27 -2.22
CA TYR A 51 -9.86 -2.46 -3.02
C TYR A 51 -9.61 -2.14 -4.50
N LEU A 52 -10.28 -1.14 -5.07
CA LEU A 52 -9.98 -0.64 -6.42
C LEU A 52 -8.55 -0.07 -6.46
N LEU A 53 -8.18 0.75 -5.47
CA LEU A 53 -6.81 1.29 -5.35
C LEU A 53 -5.79 0.16 -5.19
N TYR A 54 -6.09 -0.85 -4.38
CA TYR A 54 -5.23 -2.04 -4.21
C TYR A 54 -4.99 -2.75 -5.55
N HIS A 55 -6.05 -3.03 -6.30
CA HIS A 55 -5.94 -3.72 -7.58
C HIS A 55 -5.02 -2.96 -8.56
N SER A 56 -5.25 -1.66 -8.68
CA SER A 56 -4.47 -0.78 -9.56
C SER A 56 -2.99 -0.73 -9.12
N ALA A 57 -2.74 -0.56 -7.82
CA ALA A 57 -1.39 -0.48 -7.26
C ALA A 57 -0.63 -1.80 -7.42
N ALA A 58 -1.26 -2.94 -7.09
CA ALA A 58 -0.64 -4.25 -7.21
C ALA A 58 -0.27 -4.56 -8.67
N LYS A 59 -1.13 -4.20 -9.64
CA LYS A 59 -0.85 -4.38 -11.07
C LYS A 59 0.37 -3.56 -11.51
N LEU A 60 0.46 -2.29 -11.10
CA LEU A 60 1.58 -1.42 -11.44
C LEU A 60 2.88 -1.81 -10.73
N LEU A 61 2.82 -2.26 -9.48
CA LEU A 61 4.01 -2.73 -8.76
C LEU A 61 4.57 -4.00 -9.41
N ALA A 62 3.71 -4.91 -9.86
CA ALA A 62 4.11 -6.12 -10.59
C ALA A 62 4.87 -5.81 -11.89
N THR A 63 4.50 -4.75 -12.63
CA THR A 63 5.26 -4.36 -13.85
C THR A 63 6.65 -3.83 -13.55
N HIS A 64 6.94 -3.48 -12.29
CA HIS A 64 8.25 -3.05 -11.81
C HIS A 64 9.03 -4.18 -11.12
N GLY A 65 8.53 -5.42 -11.16
CA GLY A 65 9.17 -6.60 -10.53
C GLY A 65 8.85 -6.77 -9.04
N ILE A 66 8.04 -5.89 -8.45
CA ILE A 66 7.72 -5.93 -7.02
C ILE A 66 6.54 -6.89 -6.82
N CYS A 67 6.80 -7.99 -6.12
CA CYS A 67 5.79 -9.02 -5.86
C CYS A 67 5.08 -8.76 -4.53
N ILE A 68 3.77 -8.52 -4.54
CA ILE A 68 3.02 -8.30 -3.30
C ILE A 68 2.70 -9.65 -2.66
N THR A 69 3.39 -9.99 -1.57
CA THR A 69 3.18 -11.26 -0.85
C THR A 69 2.43 -11.08 0.47
N ARG A 70 2.33 -9.85 0.97
CA ARG A 70 1.48 -9.48 2.11
C ARG A 70 0.69 -8.22 1.78
N SER A 71 -0.51 -8.08 2.33
CA SER A 71 -1.32 -6.90 2.09
C SER A 71 -2.24 -6.56 3.25
N LEU A 72 -2.51 -5.27 3.43
CA LEU A 72 -3.59 -4.76 4.26
C LEU A 72 -4.41 -3.75 3.47
N VAL A 73 -5.73 -3.84 3.56
CA VAL A 73 -6.66 -2.91 2.90
C VAL A 73 -7.74 -2.53 3.91
N GLY A 74 -7.82 -1.26 4.27
CA GLY A 74 -8.79 -0.79 5.27
C GLY A 74 -8.39 0.51 5.96
N ASN A 75 -9.01 0.80 7.10
CA ASN A 75 -8.76 2.00 7.89
C ASN A 75 -7.85 1.65 9.07
N TYR A 76 -6.54 1.92 8.94
CA TYR A 76 -5.53 1.61 9.96
C TYR A 76 -4.96 2.88 10.61
N THR A 77 -4.82 3.96 9.84
CA THR A 77 -4.35 5.28 10.30
C THR A 77 -5.21 6.36 9.66
N THR A 78 -6.31 6.70 10.33
CA THR A 78 -7.36 7.61 9.83
C THR A 78 -7.07 9.08 10.15
N ALA A 79 -7.69 9.99 9.40
CA ALA A 79 -7.71 11.42 9.65
C ALA A 79 -9.17 11.91 9.76
N LEU A 80 -9.81 11.60 10.89
CA LEU A 80 -11.23 11.87 11.15
C LEU A 80 -12.13 11.30 10.04
N ASP A 81 -12.87 12.16 9.34
CA ASP A 81 -13.80 11.88 8.26
C ASP A 81 -13.24 12.27 6.88
N MET A 82 -11.90 12.34 6.73
CA MET A 82 -11.28 12.70 5.47
C MET A 82 -11.54 11.64 4.39
N ALA A 83 -12.08 12.08 3.25
CA ALA A 83 -12.16 11.30 2.03
C ALA A 83 -10.80 11.28 1.34
N GLY A 84 -10.11 10.14 1.41
CA GLY A 84 -8.81 9.92 0.80
C GLY A 84 -8.16 8.62 1.26
N ALA A 85 -7.02 8.31 0.69
CA ALA A 85 -6.25 7.12 1.03
C ALA A 85 -4.74 7.38 0.93
N SER A 86 -3.95 6.51 1.55
CA SER A 86 -2.50 6.41 1.36
C SER A 86 -2.10 5.03 0.87
N ILE A 87 -1.04 4.99 0.08
CA ILE A 87 -0.39 3.77 -0.40
C ILE A 87 0.97 3.67 0.28
N THR A 88 1.19 2.58 0.99
CA THR A 88 2.47 2.27 1.63
C THR A 88 2.99 0.96 1.06
N VAL A 89 4.25 0.95 0.63
CA VAL A 89 4.96 -0.22 0.13
C VAL A 89 6.19 -0.44 1.00
N CYS A 90 6.33 -1.64 1.55
CA CYS A 90 7.50 -2.06 2.34
C CYS A 90 8.12 -3.28 1.64
N LEU A 91 9.36 -3.15 1.19
CA LEU A 91 10.12 -4.30 0.68
C LEU A 91 10.42 -5.25 1.84
N LEU A 92 10.27 -6.53 1.59
CA LEU A 92 10.32 -7.57 2.60
C LEU A 92 11.59 -8.40 2.46
N ASP A 93 12.47 -8.32 3.44
CA ASP A 93 13.51 -9.33 3.67
C ASP A 93 12.96 -10.47 4.55
N GLU A 94 13.77 -11.51 4.74
CA GLU A 94 13.36 -12.69 5.50
C GLU A 94 13.00 -12.37 6.97
N GLU A 95 13.72 -11.43 7.60
CA GLU A 95 13.50 -11.06 9.00
C GLU A 95 12.16 -10.32 9.17
N ILE A 96 11.88 -9.36 8.30
CA ILE A 96 10.62 -8.61 8.30
C ILE A 96 9.44 -9.55 8.02
N GLN A 97 9.59 -10.50 7.08
CA GLN A 97 8.55 -11.50 6.80
C GLN A 97 8.22 -12.34 8.03
N GLN A 98 9.24 -12.85 8.72
CA GLN A 98 9.05 -13.65 9.94
C GLN A 98 8.32 -12.86 11.04
N HIS A 99 8.67 -11.59 11.22
CA HIS A 99 8.00 -10.73 12.20
C HIS A 99 6.58 -10.37 11.79
N TRP A 100 6.33 -10.14 10.50
CA TRP A 100 4.98 -9.88 10.01
C TRP A 100 4.05 -11.09 10.24
N ASP A 101 4.53 -12.29 9.96
CA ASP A 101 3.73 -13.52 10.06
C ASP A 101 3.54 -14.02 11.49
N SER A 102 4.25 -13.43 12.46
CA SER A 102 4.11 -13.78 13.87
C SER A 102 2.68 -13.51 14.38
N PRO A 103 2.12 -14.36 15.27
CA PRO A 103 0.77 -14.16 15.79
C PRO A 103 0.58 -12.78 16.42
N VAL A 104 -0.55 -12.14 16.15
CA VAL A 104 -0.92 -10.84 16.71
C VAL A 104 -2.36 -10.89 17.20
N HIS A 105 -2.61 -10.31 18.38
CA HIS A 105 -3.94 -10.19 18.95
C HIS A 105 -4.16 -8.79 19.51
N THR A 106 -4.61 -7.90 18.65
CA THR A 106 -4.95 -6.51 18.99
C THR A 106 -6.32 -6.14 18.42
N PRO A 107 -6.96 -5.04 18.86
CA PRO A 107 -8.22 -4.60 18.29
C PRO A 107 -8.16 -4.26 16.79
N GLY A 108 -6.99 -3.84 16.28
CA GLY A 108 -6.81 -3.42 14.88
C GLY A 108 -6.17 -4.46 13.96
N LEU A 109 -5.43 -5.43 14.52
CA LEU A 109 -4.77 -6.52 13.77
C LEU A 109 -4.90 -7.83 14.54
N ARG A 110 -5.32 -8.89 13.84
CA ARG A 110 -5.50 -10.22 14.42
C ARG A 110 -5.25 -11.33 13.41
N TRP A 111 -4.28 -12.20 13.69
CA TRP A 111 -4.03 -13.46 12.96
C TRP A 111 -3.18 -14.42 13.79
N GLY A 112 -3.11 -15.68 13.37
CA GLY A 112 -2.30 -16.72 14.03
C GLY A 112 -2.86 -17.19 15.39
N CYS A 113 -4.13 -16.88 15.68
CA CYS A 113 -4.85 -17.31 16.87
C CYS A 113 -5.77 -18.50 16.61
#